data_AF-A0AAW9U0V2-F1
#
_entry.id   AF-A0AAW9U0V2-F1
#
_cell.length_a   1.000
_cell.length_b   1.000
_cell.length_c   1.000
_cell.angle_alpha   90.00
_cell.angle_beta   90.00
_cell.angle_gamma   90.00
#
_symmetry.space_group_name_H-M   'P 1'
#
loop_
_entity.id
_entity.type
_entity.pdbx_description
1 polymer ?
#
loop_
_entity_poly.entity_id
_entity_poly.type
_entity_poly.pdbx_seq_one_letter_code
_entity_poly.pdbx_strand_id
1 'polypeptide(L)'
;MRTRDVTPVLKALGWKAYTDEVGDKYTHYELSDRVVEIIYSVRRGLDHQDFRAMLSVSTDAFSIAYKRIDNETGTYAPLIVAWKGLDIRASEILEDHVRQASEEAIAWAKEQDLAAGLQKHAALPTTAPGTGPVLHLAALAVLRDVTKLKSYQASWAAGDRLGFVPYVTKDYIDRAVSLAEEFVTGA
;
A
#
# COMPACT_ATOMS: atom_id res chain seq x y z
N MET A 1 18.24 5.28 -21.03
CA MET A 1 18.37 5.12 -19.54
C MET A 1 18.18 3.65 -19.08
N ARG A 2 18.73 3.20 -17.93
CA ARG A 2 18.39 1.92 -17.24
C ARG A 2 17.61 2.17 -15.95
N THR A 3 16.96 1.15 -15.38
CA THR A 3 16.19 1.25 -14.12
C THR A 3 16.97 1.93 -12.98
N ARG A 4 18.25 1.60 -12.79
CA ARG A 4 19.09 2.21 -11.74
C ARG A 4 19.34 3.70 -11.94
N ASP A 5 19.28 4.16 -13.18
CA ASP A 5 19.55 5.55 -13.57
C ASP A 5 18.30 6.43 -13.31
N VAL A 6 17.12 5.83 -13.12
CA VAL A 6 15.88 6.53 -12.73
C VAL A 6 15.94 7.01 -11.27
N THR A 7 16.51 6.20 -10.37
CA THR A 7 16.58 6.49 -8.93
C THR A 7 17.11 7.89 -8.60
N PRO A 8 18.28 8.36 -9.13
CA PRO A 8 18.76 9.70 -8.83
C PRO A 8 17.83 10.81 -9.33
N VAL A 9 17.15 10.61 -10.47
CA VAL A 9 16.18 11.58 -11.00
C VAL A 9 14.99 11.72 -10.05
N LEU A 10 14.40 10.61 -9.60
CA LEU A 10 13.30 10.63 -8.63
C LEU A 10 13.73 11.25 -7.30
N LYS A 11 14.95 10.97 -6.81
CA LYS A 11 15.47 11.63 -5.60
C LYS A 11 15.59 13.14 -5.75
N ALA A 12 16.05 13.62 -6.91
CA ALA A 12 16.12 15.06 -7.20
C ALA A 12 14.72 15.72 -7.25
N LEU A 13 13.68 14.95 -7.54
CA LEU A 13 12.27 15.38 -7.51
C LEU A 13 11.64 15.29 -6.11
N GLY A 14 12.40 14.89 -5.08
CA GLY A 14 11.93 14.81 -3.69
C GLY A 14 11.44 13.43 -3.25
N TRP A 15 11.56 12.40 -4.09
CA TRP A 15 11.17 11.03 -3.72
C TRP A 15 12.24 10.36 -2.84
N LYS A 16 11.79 9.63 -1.83
CA LYS A 16 12.63 8.71 -1.04
C LYS A 16 12.70 7.38 -1.79
N ALA A 17 13.88 6.86 -2.07
CA ALA A 17 14.06 5.65 -2.88
C ALA A 17 14.61 4.49 -2.09
N TYR A 18 14.12 3.30 -2.40
CA TYR A 18 14.40 2.05 -1.70
C TYR A 18 14.61 0.90 -2.69
N THR A 19 14.96 -0.26 -2.15
CA THR A 19 15.07 -1.51 -2.91
C THR A 19 14.59 -2.61 -1.99
N ASP A 20 13.70 -3.47 -2.50
CA ASP A 20 13.22 -4.60 -1.72
C ASP A 20 14.20 -5.78 -1.75
N GLU A 21 13.83 -6.87 -1.09
CA GLU A 21 14.67 -8.07 -0.97
C GLU A 21 14.90 -8.78 -2.31
N VAL A 22 13.99 -8.61 -3.28
CA VAL A 22 14.09 -9.23 -4.62
C VAL A 22 14.76 -8.31 -5.65
N GLY A 23 15.09 -7.08 -5.26
CA GLY A 23 15.82 -6.11 -6.06
C GLY A 23 14.94 -5.10 -6.81
N ASP A 24 13.63 -5.14 -6.63
CA ASP A 24 12.71 -4.18 -7.23
C ASP A 24 12.93 -2.78 -6.64
N LYS A 25 12.84 -1.79 -7.52
CA LYS A 25 13.03 -0.38 -7.16
C LYS A 25 11.69 0.24 -6.89
N TYR A 26 11.56 0.84 -5.72
CA TYR A 26 10.38 1.59 -5.35
C TYR A 26 10.75 2.91 -4.66
N THR A 27 9.84 3.88 -4.76
CA THR A 27 10.01 5.21 -4.20
C THR A 27 8.75 5.70 -3.52
N HIS A 28 8.91 6.51 -2.47
CA HIS A 28 7.84 7.19 -1.76
C HIS A 28 7.90 8.70 -1.92
N TYR A 29 6.74 9.32 -2.03
CA TYR A 29 6.55 10.76 -1.95
C TYR A 29 5.51 11.08 -0.88
N GLU A 30 5.91 11.91 0.09
CA GLU A 30 5.05 12.30 1.20
C GLU A 30 4.25 13.54 0.80
N LEU A 31 2.93 13.38 0.79
CA LEU A 31 1.96 14.48 0.77
C LEU A 31 1.45 14.71 2.20
N SER A 32 0.68 15.78 2.41
CA SER A 32 0.22 16.16 3.76
C SER A 32 -0.67 15.10 4.44
N ASP A 33 -1.42 14.32 3.67
CA ASP A 33 -2.41 13.37 4.16
C ASP A 33 -2.19 11.92 3.67
N ARG A 34 -1.21 11.70 2.78
CA ARG A 34 -1.00 10.42 2.10
C ARG A 34 0.44 10.24 1.65
N VAL A 35 0.81 8.99 1.45
CA VAL A 35 2.09 8.60 0.86
C VAL A 35 1.82 7.99 -0.50
N VAL A 36 2.50 8.51 -1.52
CA VAL A 36 2.48 7.99 -2.89
C VAL A 36 3.64 7.04 -3.06
N GLU A 37 3.39 5.88 -3.64
CA GLU A 37 4.42 4.91 -4.00
C GLU A 37 4.45 4.68 -5.51
N ILE A 38 5.68 4.55 -6.01
CA ILE A 38 5.92 4.06 -7.37
C ILE A 38 6.88 2.89 -7.28
N ILE A 39 6.46 1.72 -7.80
CA ILE A 39 7.36 0.60 -8.11
C ILE A 39 7.65 0.67 -9.60
N TYR A 40 8.91 0.86 -9.99
CA TYR A 40 9.26 1.18 -11.38
C TYR A 40 10.32 0.28 -11.99
N SER A 41 10.26 0.15 -13.31
CA SER A 41 11.27 -0.52 -14.12
C SER A 41 11.40 0.13 -15.51
N VAL A 42 12.61 0.10 -16.07
CA VAL A 42 12.85 0.44 -17.47
C VAL A 42 13.19 -0.84 -18.22
N ARG A 43 12.37 -1.17 -19.22
CA ARG A 43 12.58 -2.31 -20.11
C ARG A 43 13.11 -1.83 -21.45
N ARG A 44 13.93 -2.65 -22.10
CA ARG A 44 14.47 -2.37 -23.43
C ARG A 44 13.84 -3.34 -24.44
N GLY A 45 13.19 -2.79 -25.45
CA GLY A 45 12.76 -3.49 -26.66
C GLY A 45 13.81 -3.40 -27.77
N LEU A 46 13.43 -3.81 -28.98
CA LEU A 46 14.32 -3.79 -30.15
C LEU A 46 14.67 -2.36 -30.61
N ASP A 47 13.67 -1.48 -30.61
CA ASP A 47 13.72 -0.11 -31.15
C ASP A 47 13.21 0.95 -30.16
N HIS A 48 12.87 0.54 -28.94
CA HIS A 48 12.27 1.40 -27.92
C HIS A 48 12.67 0.98 -26.50
N GLN A 49 12.35 1.84 -25.55
CA GLN A 49 12.35 1.58 -24.14
C GLN A 49 10.96 1.86 -23.55
N ASP A 50 10.58 1.06 -22.56
CA ASP A 50 9.34 1.24 -21.79
C ASP A 50 9.72 1.60 -20.36
N PHE A 51 9.25 2.75 -19.87
CA PHE A 51 9.20 3.05 -18.44
C PHE A 51 7.85 2.60 -17.90
N ARG A 52 7.86 1.62 -17.00
CA ARG A 52 6.66 1.11 -16.33
C ARG A 52 6.70 1.44 -14.87
N ALA A 53 5.59 1.94 -14.35
CA ALA A 53 5.43 2.31 -12.96
C ALA A 53 4.07 1.84 -12.43
N MET A 54 4.08 0.93 -11.46
CA MET A 54 2.91 0.61 -10.67
C MET A 54 2.75 1.69 -9.59
N LEU A 55 1.56 2.26 -9.48
CA LEU A 55 1.26 3.32 -8.52
C LEU A 55 0.44 2.76 -7.37
N SER A 56 0.79 3.15 -6.16
CA SER A 56 -0.07 2.95 -5.00
C SER A 56 -0.12 4.21 -4.13
N VAL A 57 -1.17 4.34 -3.35
CA VAL A 57 -1.30 5.40 -2.35
C VAL A 57 -1.77 4.79 -1.03
N SER A 58 -1.29 5.34 0.07
CA SER A 58 -1.65 4.92 1.42
C SER A 58 -1.72 6.09 2.39
N THR A 59 -2.11 5.80 3.62
CA THR A 59 -2.02 6.73 4.75
C THR A 59 -1.11 6.14 5.82
N ASP A 60 -0.53 7.01 6.65
CA ASP A 60 0.29 6.56 7.78
C ASP A 60 -0.52 5.70 8.74
N ALA A 61 -1.75 6.12 9.08
CA ALA A 61 -2.62 5.37 9.99
C ALA A 61 -2.89 3.94 9.48
N PHE A 62 -3.20 3.80 8.18
CA PHE A 62 -3.45 2.48 7.58
C PHE A 62 -2.19 1.62 7.54
N SER A 63 -1.05 2.19 7.13
CA SER A 63 0.22 1.47 7.05
C SER A 63 0.73 1.07 8.44
N ILE A 64 0.59 1.91 9.46
CA ILE A 64 0.93 1.58 10.85
C ILE A 64 0.03 0.46 11.37
N ALA A 65 -1.28 0.54 11.12
CA ALA A 65 -2.22 -0.49 11.54
C ALA A 65 -1.87 -1.85 10.92
N TYR A 66 -1.64 -1.88 9.60
CA TYR A 66 -1.20 -3.09 8.89
C TYR A 66 0.06 -3.69 9.52
N LYS A 67 1.14 -2.90 9.66
CA LYS A 67 2.41 -3.39 10.21
C LYS A 67 2.29 -3.92 11.63
N ARG A 68 1.53 -3.23 12.49
CA ARG A 68 1.34 -3.67 13.87
C ARG A 68 0.56 -4.98 13.94
N ILE A 69 -0.42 -5.19 13.05
CA ILE A 69 -1.18 -6.44 12.97
C ILE A 69 -0.34 -7.57 12.39
N ASP A 70 0.47 -7.31 11.37
CA ASP A 70 1.27 -8.33 10.67
C ASP A 70 2.61 -8.62 11.36
N ASN A 71 3.04 -7.73 12.25
CA ASN A 71 4.38 -7.69 12.86
C ASN A 71 5.53 -7.52 11.84
N GLU A 72 5.26 -6.85 10.73
CA GLU A 72 6.23 -6.60 9.67
C GLU A 72 6.98 -5.27 9.86
N THR A 73 8.22 -5.23 9.36
CA THR A 73 9.10 -4.05 9.36
C THR A 73 9.09 -3.28 8.03
N GLY A 74 8.23 -3.68 7.08
CA GLY A 74 8.11 -3.07 5.75
C GLY A 74 7.72 -1.59 5.78
N THR A 75 7.70 -0.93 4.61
CA THR A 75 7.57 0.53 4.50
C THR A 75 6.12 1.01 4.46
N TYR A 76 5.26 0.56 3.54
CA TYR A 76 3.85 0.99 3.48
C TYR A 76 2.95 -0.11 2.92
N ALA A 77 1.70 -0.17 3.42
CA ALA A 77 0.68 -1.08 2.91
C ALA A 77 -0.17 -0.34 1.88
N PRO A 78 -0.37 -0.85 0.65
CA PRO A 78 -1.09 -0.13 -0.39
C PRO A 78 -2.60 -0.05 -0.08
N LEU A 79 -3.11 1.17 0.11
CA LEU A 79 -4.55 1.38 0.33
C LEU A 79 -5.30 1.35 -1.01
N ILE A 80 -4.81 2.08 -2.00
CA ILE A 80 -5.36 2.09 -3.36
C ILE A 80 -4.21 1.84 -4.34
N VAL A 81 -4.47 0.99 -5.33
CA VAL A 81 -3.49 0.57 -6.33
C VAL A 81 -4.04 0.89 -7.72
N ALA A 82 -3.21 1.52 -8.55
CA ALA A 82 -3.48 1.65 -9.99
C ALA A 82 -3.10 0.35 -10.69
N TRP A 83 -4.08 -0.52 -10.94
CA TRP A 83 -3.86 -1.78 -11.67
C TRP A 83 -3.32 -1.55 -13.09
N LYS A 84 -3.74 -0.46 -13.72
CA LYS A 84 -3.11 0.09 -14.91
C LYS A 84 -2.23 1.26 -14.45
N GLY A 85 -0.97 0.94 -14.14
CA GLY A 85 0.04 1.93 -13.82
C GLY A 85 0.42 2.80 -15.02
N LEU A 86 1.49 3.57 -14.88
CA LEU A 86 2.06 4.36 -15.96
C LEU A 86 2.88 3.46 -16.88
N ASP A 87 2.74 3.67 -18.19
CA ASP A 87 3.51 2.99 -19.23
C ASP A 87 3.89 4.03 -20.29
N ILE A 88 5.13 4.51 -20.22
CA ILE A 88 5.69 5.51 -21.13
C ILE A 88 6.64 4.81 -22.07
N ARG A 89 6.34 4.88 -23.37
CA ARG A 89 7.16 4.28 -24.43
C ARG A 89 7.82 5.35 -25.28
N ALA A 90 9.13 5.23 -25.44
CA ALA A 90 9.94 6.14 -26.27
C ALA A 90 11.09 5.39 -26.93
N SER A 91 11.73 5.95 -27.96
CA SER A 91 12.97 5.37 -28.53
C SER A 91 14.06 5.23 -27.46
N GLU A 92 14.17 6.23 -26.59
CA GLU A 92 14.97 6.20 -25.37
C GLU A 92 14.20 6.86 -24.20
N ILE A 93 14.23 6.23 -23.03
CA ILE A 93 13.76 6.88 -21.79
C ILE A 93 14.82 7.89 -21.34
N LEU A 94 14.35 9.10 -21.08
CA LEU A 94 15.11 10.29 -20.68
C LEU A 94 14.58 10.82 -19.34
N GLU A 95 15.30 11.76 -18.72
CA GLU A 95 14.89 12.35 -17.44
C GLU A 95 13.51 13.03 -17.50
N ASP A 96 13.17 13.67 -18.62
CA ASP A 96 11.86 14.31 -18.79
C ASP A 96 10.70 13.31 -18.72
N HIS A 97 10.89 12.08 -19.21
CA HIS A 97 9.88 11.02 -19.08
C HIS A 97 9.72 10.57 -17.62
N VAL A 98 10.81 10.57 -16.83
CA VAL A 98 10.75 10.26 -15.39
C VAL A 98 10.07 11.40 -14.63
N ARG A 99 10.32 12.65 -15.01
CA ARG A 99 9.64 13.82 -14.45
C ARG A 99 8.14 13.78 -14.74
N GLN A 100 7.77 13.50 -15.98
CA GLN A 100 6.38 13.29 -16.38
C GLN A 100 5.74 12.19 -15.53
N ALA A 101 6.37 11.03 -15.39
CA ALA A 101 5.84 9.94 -14.59
C ALA A 101 5.66 10.31 -13.10
N SER A 102 6.60 11.08 -12.54
CA SER A 102 6.51 11.61 -11.18
C SER A 102 5.31 12.55 -11.01
N GLU A 103 5.12 13.48 -11.93
CA GLU A 103 4.03 14.45 -11.91
C GLU A 103 2.67 13.76 -12.07
N GLU A 104 2.56 12.82 -13.02
CA GLU A 104 1.35 12.01 -13.24
C GLU A 104 1.02 11.14 -12.03
N ALA A 105 2.02 10.54 -11.38
CA ALA A 105 1.80 9.73 -10.17
C ALA A 105 1.26 10.57 -9.01
N ILE A 106 1.81 11.77 -8.79
CA ILE A 106 1.35 12.68 -7.73
C ILE A 106 -0.06 13.20 -8.06
N ALA A 107 -0.34 13.54 -9.32
CA ALA A 107 -1.66 13.98 -9.76
C ALA A 107 -2.71 12.88 -9.55
N TRP A 108 -2.43 11.67 -10.03
CA TRP A 108 -3.28 10.49 -9.80
C TRP A 108 -3.54 10.27 -8.32
N ALA A 109 -2.50 10.33 -7.49
CA ALA A 109 -2.62 10.10 -6.05
C ALA A 109 -3.54 11.13 -5.37
N LYS A 110 -3.49 12.41 -5.78
CA LYS A 110 -4.35 13.48 -5.24
C LYS A 110 -5.83 13.30 -5.57
N GLU A 111 -6.15 12.65 -6.69
CA GLU A 111 -7.52 12.37 -7.11
C GLU A 111 -8.15 11.19 -6.37
N GLN A 112 -7.36 10.40 -5.64
CA GLN A 112 -7.89 9.21 -4.95
C GLN A 112 -8.70 9.57 -3.71
N ASP A 113 -9.86 8.92 -3.58
CA ASP A 113 -10.70 8.96 -2.37
C ASP A 113 -10.20 7.92 -1.36
N LEU A 114 -9.43 8.40 -0.38
CA LEU A 114 -8.84 7.56 0.67
C LEU A 114 -9.91 6.92 1.57
N ALA A 115 -11.03 7.61 1.82
CA ALA A 115 -12.11 7.09 2.65
C ALA A 115 -12.81 5.92 1.94
N ALA A 116 -13.10 6.06 0.65
CA ALA A 116 -13.63 4.97 -0.16
C ALA A 116 -12.64 3.78 -0.23
N GLY A 117 -11.33 4.06 -0.33
CA GLY A 117 -10.28 3.05 -0.26
C GLY A 117 -10.31 2.24 1.05
N LEU A 118 -10.39 2.92 2.19
CA LEU A 118 -10.51 2.27 3.51
C LEU A 118 -11.78 1.42 3.62
N GLN A 119 -12.92 1.96 3.19
CA GLN A 119 -14.19 1.22 3.21
C GLN A 119 -14.15 -0.04 2.35
N LYS A 120 -13.47 0.01 1.19
CA LYS A 120 -13.30 -1.15 0.32
C LYS A 120 -12.55 -2.28 1.03
N HIS A 121 -11.46 -1.98 1.73
CA HIS A 121 -10.73 -2.98 2.51
C HIS A 121 -11.54 -3.49 3.71
N ALA A 122 -12.25 -2.61 4.42
CA ALA A 122 -13.14 -2.97 5.53
C ALA A 122 -14.32 -3.86 5.11
N ALA A 123 -14.69 -3.83 3.82
CA ALA A 123 -15.72 -4.68 3.23
C ALA A 123 -15.20 -6.01 2.67
N LEU A 124 -13.87 -6.23 2.64
CA LEU A 124 -13.31 -7.51 2.19
C LEU A 124 -13.83 -8.68 3.06
N PRO A 125 -14.08 -9.85 2.47
CA PRO A 125 -14.37 -11.04 3.24
C PRO A 125 -13.12 -11.51 3.98
N THR A 126 -13.31 -12.18 5.12
CA THR A 126 -12.24 -12.83 5.91
C THR A 126 -11.47 -13.89 5.11
N THR A 127 -12.10 -14.43 4.05
CA THR A 127 -11.54 -15.40 3.11
C THR A 127 -10.78 -14.78 1.94
N ALA A 128 -10.59 -13.45 1.92
CA ALA A 128 -9.86 -12.78 0.84
C ALA A 128 -8.45 -13.40 0.65
N PRO A 129 -7.97 -13.56 -0.59
CA PRO A 129 -6.66 -14.16 -0.84
C PRO A 129 -5.50 -13.21 -0.47
N GLY A 130 -4.30 -13.78 -0.37
CA GLY A 130 -3.06 -13.03 -0.11
C GLY A 130 -3.11 -12.30 1.23
N THR A 131 -2.69 -11.03 1.24
CA THR A 131 -2.69 -10.14 2.41
C THR A 131 -4.05 -9.49 2.69
N GLY A 132 -5.08 -9.79 1.88
CA GLY A 132 -6.43 -9.22 1.99
C GLY A 132 -7.03 -9.24 3.40
N PRO A 133 -6.93 -10.35 4.16
CA PRO A 133 -7.48 -10.42 5.51
C PRO A 133 -6.77 -9.49 6.51
N VAL A 134 -5.47 -9.25 6.34
CA VAL A 134 -4.71 -8.30 7.19
C VAL A 134 -5.07 -6.86 6.83
N LEU A 135 -5.17 -6.54 5.53
CA LEU A 135 -5.65 -5.24 5.04
C LEU A 135 -7.07 -4.93 5.53
N HIS A 136 -7.93 -5.95 5.57
CA HIS A 136 -9.27 -5.86 6.14
C HIS A 136 -9.24 -5.47 7.62
N LEU A 137 -8.46 -6.18 8.44
CA LEU A 137 -8.33 -5.89 9.87
C LEU A 137 -7.74 -4.49 10.11
N ALA A 138 -6.73 -4.10 9.33
CA ALA A 138 -6.14 -2.76 9.40
C ALA A 138 -7.15 -1.67 9.07
N ALA A 139 -7.99 -1.88 8.04
CA ALA A 139 -9.04 -0.93 7.67
C ALA A 139 -10.10 -0.81 8.76
N LEU A 140 -10.57 -1.92 9.34
CA LEU A 140 -11.50 -1.90 10.46
C LEU A 140 -10.92 -1.18 11.68
N ALA A 141 -9.63 -1.37 11.96
CA ALA A 141 -8.96 -0.70 13.06
C ALA A 141 -8.92 0.83 12.84
N VAL A 142 -8.51 1.28 11.65
CA VAL A 142 -8.49 2.71 11.31
C VAL A 142 -9.88 3.34 11.31
N LEU A 143 -10.89 2.61 10.84
CA LEU A 143 -12.29 3.03 10.87
C LEU A 143 -12.94 2.90 12.26
N ARG A 144 -12.21 2.38 13.25
CA ARG A 144 -12.66 2.18 14.64
C ARG A 144 -13.92 1.31 14.75
N ASP A 145 -14.04 0.30 13.89
CA ASP A 145 -15.12 -0.70 13.97
C ASP A 145 -14.82 -1.75 15.05
N VAL A 146 -14.75 -1.27 16.30
CA VAL A 146 -14.44 -2.08 17.49
C VAL A 146 -15.48 -3.17 17.67
N THR A 147 -16.74 -2.91 17.36
CA THR A 147 -17.84 -3.87 17.49
C THR A 147 -17.59 -5.09 16.60
N LYS A 148 -17.27 -4.88 15.31
CA LYS A 148 -16.99 -5.97 14.38
C LYS A 148 -15.72 -6.72 14.76
N LEU A 149 -14.65 -6.01 15.13
CA LEU A 149 -13.40 -6.65 15.56
C LEU A 149 -13.59 -7.50 16.83
N LYS A 150 -14.36 -7.02 17.82
CA LYS A 150 -14.70 -7.82 19.02
C LYS A 150 -15.58 -9.02 18.69
N SER A 151 -16.48 -8.92 17.70
CA SER A 151 -17.22 -10.10 17.24
C SER A 151 -16.30 -11.18 16.66
N TYR A 152 -15.25 -10.79 15.92
CA TYR A 152 -14.24 -11.73 15.43
C TYR A 152 -13.47 -12.37 16.58
N GLN A 153 -13.04 -11.55 17.55
CA GLN A 153 -12.34 -12.06 18.74
C GLN A 153 -13.18 -13.09 19.51
N ALA A 154 -14.49 -12.84 19.65
CA ALA A 154 -15.42 -13.77 20.31
C ALA A 154 -15.61 -15.08 19.53
N SER A 155 -15.78 -15.02 18.20
CA SER A 155 -15.84 -16.22 17.35
C SER A 155 -14.60 -17.08 17.48
N TRP A 156 -13.42 -16.46 17.46
CA TRP A 156 -12.14 -17.16 17.64
C TRP A 156 -12.01 -17.82 19.01
N ALA A 157 -12.50 -17.18 20.08
CA ALA A 157 -12.54 -17.77 21.42
C ALA A 157 -13.49 -18.98 21.49
N ALA A 158 -14.54 -19.01 20.67
CA ALA A 158 -15.45 -20.15 20.53
C ALA A 158 -14.92 -21.25 19.57
N GLY A 159 -13.72 -21.09 19.02
CA GLY A 159 -13.12 -22.04 18.08
C GLY A 159 -13.54 -21.85 16.61
N ASP A 160 -14.33 -20.82 16.31
CA ASP A 160 -14.73 -20.47 14.95
C ASP A 160 -13.79 -19.42 14.35
N ARG A 161 -13.02 -19.83 13.34
CA ARG A 161 -12.08 -18.96 12.63
C ARG A 161 -12.72 -18.10 11.55
N LEU A 162 -14.05 -18.17 11.35
CA LEU A 162 -14.78 -17.33 10.37
C LEU A 162 -14.23 -17.41 8.93
N GLY A 163 -13.61 -18.54 8.56
CA GLY A 163 -12.96 -18.71 7.26
C GLY A 163 -11.71 -17.86 7.03
N PHE A 164 -11.14 -17.22 8.06
CA PHE A 164 -9.83 -16.58 7.95
C PHE A 164 -8.79 -17.58 7.45
N VAL A 165 -8.00 -17.13 6.48
CA VAL A 165 -6.91 -17.90 5.88
C VAL A 165 -5.94 -18.45 6.95
N PRO A 166 -5.27 -19.60 6.71
CA PRO A 166 -4.56 -20.33 7.77
C PRO A 166 -3.48 -19.54 8.52
N TYR A 167 -2.80 -18.60 7.85
CA TYR A 167 -1.70 -17.84 8.46
C TYR A 167 -2.17 -16.77 9.44
N VAL A 168 -3.42 -16.28 9.32
CA VAL A 168 -3.98 -15.32 10.28
C VAL A 168 -4.12 -16.03 11.61
N THR A 169 -3.73 -15.39 12.71
CA THR A 169 -3.81 -15.95 14.06
C THR A 169 -4.74 -15.13 14.94
N LYS A 170 -5.06 -15.66 16.13
CA LYS A 170 -5.84 -14.93 17.13
C LYS A 170 -5.17 -13.61 17.51
N ASP A 171 -3.83 -13.61 17.60
CA ASP A 171 -3.04 -12.42 17.94
C ASP A 171 -3.23 -11.28 16.91
N TYR A 172 -3.50 -11.59 15.65
CA TYR A 172 -3.78 -10.57 14.63
C TYR A 172 -5.10 -9.85 14.95
N ILE A 173 -6.12 -10.62 15.34
CA ILE A 173 -7.42 -10.09 15.74
C ILE A 173 -7.28 -9.26 17.02
N ASP A 174 -6.56 -9.78 18.01
CA ASP A 174 -6.33 -9.09 19.29
C ASP A 174 -5.60 -7.76 19.07
N ARG A 175 -4.56 -7.73 18.22
CA ARG A 175 -3.85 -6.49 17.85
C ARG A 175 -4.73 -5.50 17.11
N ALA A 176 -5.60 -5.98 16.22
CA ALA A 176 -6.55 -5.12 15.50
C ALA A 176 -7.57 -4.48 16.46
N VAL A 177 -8.09 -5.22 17.45
CA VAL A 177 -8.97 -4.68 18.50
C VAL A 177 -8.26 -3.60 19.30
N SER A 178 -7.06 -3.89 19.81
CA SER A 178 -6.29 -2.91 20.59
C SER A 178 -6.02 -1.63 19.80
N LEU A 179 -5.66 -1.75 18.52
CA LEU A 179 -5.44 -0.61 17.63
C LEU A 179 -6.72 0.23 17.44
N ALA A 180 -7.86 -0.42 17.21
CA ALA A 180 -9.13 0.27 17.04
C ALA A 180 -9.51 1.07 18.29
N GLU A 181 -9.27 0.52 19.47
CA GLU A 181 -9.52 1.19 20.76
C GLU A 181 -8.51 2.33 21.02
N GLU A 182 -7.23 2.14 20.73
CA GLU A 182 -6.21 3.20 20.80
C GLU A 182 -6.61 4.41 19.93
N PHE A 183 -7.04 4.16 18.69
CA PHE A 183 -7.49 5.24 17.80
C PHE A 183 -8.73 5.97 18.30
N VAL A 184 -9.61 5.33 19.08
CA VAL A 184 -10.73 6.01 19.74
C VAL A 184 -10.23 6.97 20.82
N THR A 185 -9.21 6.59 21.59
CA THR A 185 -8.69 7.38 22.71
C THR A 185 -7.76 8.54 22.32
N GLY A 186 -7.18 8.50 21.12
CA GLY A 186 -6.22 9.50 20.62
C GLY A 186 -6.83 10.64 19.80
N ALA A 187 -8.16 10.83 19.83
CA ALA A 187 -8.89 11.90 19.14
C ALA A 187 -9.55 12.84 20.16
#